data_AF-A0A8J2NM45-F1
#
_entry.id   AF-A0A8J2NM45-F1
#
_cell.length_a   1.000
_cell.length_b   1.000
_cell.length_c   1.000
_cell.angle_alpha   90.00
_cell.angle_beta   90.00
_cell.angle_gamma   90.00
#
_symmetry.space_group_name_H-M   'P 1'
#
loop_
_entity.id
_entity.type
_entity.pdbx_description
1 polymer ?
#
loop_
_entity_poly.entity_id
_entity_poly.type
_entity_poly.pdbx_seq_one_letter_code
_entity_poly.pdbx_strand_id
1 'polypeptide(L)' 'GTPVENKIKFITGVALESLQKLKEEERVFDLVFIDADKGNYINYYDFIMDNGLLEQSGTIMVDNTI' A
#
# COMPACT_ATOMS: atom_id res chain seq x y z
N GLY A 1 -16.72 17.65 -12.14
CA GLY A 1 -16.29 16.53 -11.32
C GLY A 1 -16.15 15.33 -12.22
N THR A 2 -14.95 14.77 -12.32
CA THR A 2 -14.74 13.52 -13.05
C THR A 2 -15.21 12.37 -12.15
N PRO A 3 -15.95 11.37 -12.65
CA PRO A 3 -16.60 10.30 -11.86
C PRO A 3 -15.67 9.40 -11.01
N VAL A 4 -14.37 9.68 -10.96
CA VAL A 4 -13.35 8.95 -10.20
C VAL A 4 -12.95 9.62 -8.89
N GLU A 5 -13.32 10.88 -8.67
CA GLU A 5 -12.87 11.67 -7.52
C GLU A 5 -13.30 11.08 -6.16
N ASN A 6 -14.44 10.39 -6.10
CA ASN A 6 -14.91 9.70 -4.88
C ASN A 6 -14.27 8.33 -4.64
N LYS A 7 -13.41 7.84 -5.56
CA LYS A 7 -12.72 6.55 -5.44
C LYS A 7 -11.28 6.70 -4.94
N ILE A 8 -10.81 7.94 -4.80
CA ILE A 8 -9.41 8.23 -4.47
C ILE A 8 -9.36 8.88 -3.09
N LYS A 9 -8.70 8.21 -2.14
CA LYS A 9 -8.38 8.78 -0.83
C LYS A 9 -6.89 9.09 -0.79
N PHE A 10 -6.55 10.37 -0.72
CA PHE A 10 -5.18 10.81 -0.53
C PHE A 10 -4.83 10.73 0.96
N ILE A 11 -3.73 10.03 1.28
CA ILE A 11 -3.14 10.00 2.61
C ILE A 11 -1.76 10.62 2.49
N THR A 12 -1.50 11.69 3.24
CA THR A 12 -0.23 12.41 3.23
C THR A 12 0.55 12.13 4.51
N GLY A 13 1.87 12.02 4.40
CA GLY A 13 2.77 11.70 5.52
C GLY A 13 3.75 10.58 5.15
N VAL A 14 4.41 10.00 6.17
CA VAL A 14 5.30 8.86 5.99
C VAL A 14 4.46 7.63 5.60
N ALA A 15 4.86 6.92 4.55
CA ALA A 15 4.12 5.78 4.03
C ALA A 15 3.97 4.65 5.07
N LEU A 16 5.01 4.33 5.84
CA LEU A 16 4.96 3.30 6.90
C LEU A 16 3.94 3.64 8.00
N GLU A 17 3.87 4.89 8.45
CA GLU A 17 2.86 5.33 9.44
C GLU A 17 1.44 5.22 8.88
N SER A 18 1.29 5.50 7.58
CA SER A 18 0.01 5.37 6.89
C SER A 18 -0.41 3.91 6.77
N LEU A 19 0.51 3.01 6.43
CA LEU A 19 0.26 1.56 6.41
C LEU A 19 -0.11 1.03 7.80
N GLN A 20 0.53 1.52 8.86
CA GLN A 20 0.17 1.16 10.23
C GLN A 20 -1.26 1.56 10.58
N LYS A 21 -1.70 2.77 10.20
CA LYS A 21 -3.09 3.19 10.41
C LYS A 21 -4.06 2.32 9.62
N LEU A 22 -3.73 1.95 8.38
CA LEU A 22 -4.58 1.06 7.57
C LEU A 22 -4.71 -0.33 8.19
N LYS A 23 -3.63 -0.84 8.80
CA LYS A 23 -3.67 -2.06 9.59
C LYS A 23 -4.58 -1.91 10.82
N GLU A 24 -4.45 -0.81 11.57
CA GLU A 24 -5.31 -0.54 12.73
C GLU A 24 -6.79 -0.39 12.35
N GLU A 25 -7.08 0.04 11.13
CA GLU A 25 -8.41 0.06 10.52
C GLU A 25 -8.86 -1.32 9.97
N GLU A 26 -8.09 -2.39 10.18
CA GLU A 26 -8.32 -3.75 9.68
C GLU A 26 -8.59 -3.78 8.16
N ARG A 27 -7.92 -2.89 7.41
CA ARG A 27 -8.03 -2.86 5.95
C ARG A 27 -7.21 -3.99 5.35
N VAL A 28 -7.80 -4.62 4.34
CA VAL A 28 -7.12 -5.60 3.49
C VAL A 28 -7.33 -5.18 2.04
N PHE A 29 -6.31 -5.38 1.22
CA PHE A 29 -6.28 -4.94 -0.16
C PHE A 29 -6.16 -6.13 -1.12
N ASP A 30 -6.90 -6.08 -2.22
CA ASP A 30 -6.77 -7.04 -3.33
C ASP A 30 -5.55 -6.74 -4.22
N LEU A 31 -5.13 -5.47 -4.25
CA LEU A 31 -4.04 -5.00 -5.09
C LEU A 31 -3.24 -3.93 -4.35
N VAL A 32 -1.92 -4.11 -4.29
CA VAL A 32 -0.99 -3.10 -3.81
C VAL A 32 0.00 -2.77 -4.93
N PHE A 33 0.12 -1.49 -5.25
CA PHE A 33 1.10 -0.98 -6.20
C PHE A 33 2.13 -0.12 -5.45
N ILE A 34 3.40 -0.47 -5.56
CA ILE A 34 4.51 0.21 -4.89
C ILE A 34 5.41 0.85 -5.95
N ASP A 35 5.32 2.17 -6.09
CA ASP A 35 6.22 3.00 -6.90
C ASP A 35 6.81 4.06 -5.96
N ALA A 36 8.00 3.77 -5.41
CA ALA A 36 8.58 4.47 -4.28
C ALA A 36 10.12 4.43 -4.33
N ASP A 37 10.79 4.87 -3.28
CA ASP A 37 12.25 4.84 -3.17
C ASP A 37 12.80 3.43 -2.91
N LYS A 38 13.85 3.05 -3.65
CA LYS A 38 14.47 1.71 -3.58
C LYS A 38 14.90 1.25 -2.19
N GLY A 39 15.30 2.20 -1.34
CA GLY A 39 15.78 1.89 0.01
C GLY A 39 14.69 1.34 0.93
N ASN A 40 13.42 1.67 0.69
CA ASN A 40 12.31 1.30 1.56
C ASN A 40 11.34 0.27 0.97
N TYR A 41 11.54 -0.17 -0.28
CA TYR A 41 10.66 -1.19 -0.89
C TYR A 41 10.48 -2.45 -0.06
N ILE A 42 11.60 -2.99 0.44
CA ILE A 42 11.59 -4.19 1.27
C ILE A 42 10.78 -3.92 2.54
N ASN A 43 10.98 -2.76 3.18
CA ASN A 43 10.23 -2.38 4.38
C ASN A 43 8.71 -2.30 4.11
N TYR A 44 8.29 -1.77 2.95
CA TYR A 44 6.87 -1.74 2.58
C TYR A 44 6.32 -3.14 2.31
N TYR A 45 7.06 -3.95 1.55
CA TYR A 45 6.67 -5.32 1.23
C TYR A 45 6.53 -6.18 2.49
N ASP A 46 7.57 -6.21 3.33
CA ASP A 46 7.58 -6.97 4.58
C ASP A 46 6.44 -6.50 5.49
N PHE A 47 6.23 -5.19 5.62
CA PHE A 47 5.12 -4.66 6.41
C PHE A 47 3.76 -5.15 5.90
N ILE A 48 3.53 -5.12 4.58
CA ILE A 48 2.25 -5.56 3.99
C ILE A 48 2.01 -7.05 4.26
N MET A 49 3.03 -7.88 4.05
CA MET A 49 2.94 -9.33 4.20
C MET A 49 2.80 -9.74 5.68
N ASP A 50 3.62 -9.18 6.56
CA ASP A 50 3.65 -9.54 7.98
C ASP A 50 2.41 -9.07 8.74
N ASN A 51 1.75 -8.01 8.26
CA ASN A 51 0.58 -7.42 8.90
C ASN A 51 -0.74 -7.79 8.23
N GLY A 52 -0.75 -8.70 7.26
CA GLY A 52 -1.98 -9.19 6.63
C GLY A 52 -2.76 -8.11 5.87
N LEU A 53 -2.06 -7.12 5.32
CA LEU A 53 -2.67 -6.04 4.54
C LEU A 53 -3.03 -6.46 3.11
N LEU A 54 -2.59 -7.64 2.67
CA LEU A 54 -2.91 -8.21 1.36
C LEU A 54 -3.82 -9.42 1.54
N GLU A 55 -4.88 -9.49 0.72
CA GLU A 55 -5.72 -10.67 0.63
C GLU A 55 -4.91 -11.90 0.18
N GLN A 56 -5.38 -13.09 0.53
CA GLN A 56 -4.68 -14.34 0.17
C GLN A 56 -4.49 -14.52 -1.35
N SER A 57 -5.44 -14.02 -2.15
CA SER A 57 -5.37 -14.00 -3.62
C SER A 57 -4.97 -12.62 -4.17
N GLY A 58 -4.51 -11.73 -3.30
CA GLY A 58 -4.13 -10.38 -3.67
C GLY A 58 -2.82 -10.34 -4.45
N THR A 59 -2.60 -9.24 -5.17
CA THR A 59 -1.41 -9.04 -6.00
C THR A 59 -0.62 -7.83 -5.51
N ILE A 60 0.71 -7.98 -5.41
CA ILE A 60 1.62 -6.85 -5.22
C ILE A 60 2.37 -6.61 -6.53
N MET A 61 2.34 -5.37 -6.99
CA MET A 61 3.10 -4.88 -8.14
C MET A 61 4.09 -3.83 -7.66
N VAL A 62 5.33 -3.91 -8.12
CA VAL A 62 6.38 -2.95 -7.78
C VAL A 62 6.93 -2.40 -9.09
N ASP A 63 6.95 -1.07 -9.23
CA ASP A 63 7.49 -0.38 -10.41
C ASP A 63 8.80 0.35 -10.06
N ASN A 64 9.69 0.50 -11.04
CA ASN A 64 11.08 1.01 -10.94
C ASN A 64 12.15 0.08 -10.30
N THR A 65 12.40 -1.07 -10.94
CA THR A 65 13.54 -1.98 -10.68
C THR A 65 14.76 -1.73 -11.59
N ILE A 66 15.08 -0.48 -11.96
CA ILE A 66 16.27 -0.14 -12.79
C ILE A 66 17.18 0.85 -12.09
#